data_AF-A0A5C8RWE3-F1
#
_entry.id   AF-A0A5C8RWE3-F1
#
_cell.length_a   1.000
_cell.length_b   1.000
_cell.length_c   1.000
_cell.angle_alpha   90.00
_cell.angle_beta   90.00
_cell.angle_gamma   90.00
#
_symmetry.space_group_name_H-M   'P 1'
#
loop_
_entity.id
_entity.type
_entity.pdbx_description
1 polymer ?
#
loop_
_entity_poly.entity_id
_entity_poly.type
_entity_poly.pdbx_seq_one_letter_code
_entity_poly.pdbx_strand_id
1 'polypeptide(L)'
;MQSGSIDAALTGSGPLVKSGTGTVMLSGANIYSGGTRVDGGTLKLTSTGRLGAADAALVVGGGTLDLGGTSASAGPVVLTAGTIR
;
A
#
# COMPACT_ATOMS: atom_id res chain seq x y z
N MET A 1 7.75 -3.21 15.99
CA MET A 1 7.49 -2.15 15.00
C MET A 1 8.00 -2.63 13.65
N GLN A 2 7.22 -2.52 12.57
CA GLN A 2 7.69 -2.90 11.23
C GLN A 2 8.03 -1.62 10.45
N SER A 3 9.30 -1.46 10.11
CA SER A 3 9.81 -0.36 9.30
C SER A 3 10.87 -0.87 8.32
N GLY A 4 10.93 -0.33 7.11
CA GLY A 4 11.90 -0.74 6.09
C GLY A 4 11.53 -0.29 4.68
N SER A 5 12.36 -0.64 3.70
CA SER A 5 12.09 -0.43 2.27
C SER A 5 11.90 -1.77 1.58
N ILE A 6 10.98 -1.82 0.62
CA ILE A 6 10.77 -2.94 -0.30
C ILE A 6 11.04 -2.40 -1.71
N ASP A 7 12.26 -2.62 -2.18
CA ASP A 7 12.74 -2.14 -3.47
C ASP A 7 12.40 -3.08 -4.63
N ALA A 8 12.12 -4.35 -4.35
CA ALA A 8 11.70 -5.32 -5.33
C ALA A 8 10.24 -5.11 -5.75
N ALA A 9 9.93 -5.39 -7.02
CA ALA A 9 8.55 -5.47 -7.48
C ALA A 9 7.82 -6.62 -6.77
N LEU A 10 6.75 -6.29 -6.06
CA LEU A 10 5.88 -7.30 -5.45
C LEU A 10 5.02 -7.97 -6.53
N THR A 11 4.92 -9.30 -6.43
CA THR A 11 4.14 -10.17 -7.32
C THR A 11 3.32 -11.16 -6.50
N GLY A 12 2.41 -11.88 -7.15
CA GLY A 12 1.55 -12.89 -6.51
C GLY A 12 0.13 -12.40 -6.23
N SER A 13 -0.70 -13.30 -5.70
CA SER A 13 -2.14 -13.09 -5.50
C SER A 13 -2.55 -12.77 -4.05
N GLY A 14 -1.62 -12.88 -3.11
CA GLY A 14 -1.88 -12.57 -1.70
C GLY A 14 -2.08 -11.07 -1.47
N PRO A 15 -2.84 -10.68 -0.43
CA PRO A 15 -3.01 -9.28 -0.08
C PRO A 15 -1.73 -8.70 0.53
N LEU A 16 -1.46 -7.42 0.26
CA LEU A 16 -0.47 -6.64 1.00
C LEU A 16 -1.13 -6.03 2.24
N VAL A 17 -0.67 -6.40 3.43
CA VAL A 17 -1.17 -5.84 4.69
C VAL A 17 -0.07 -5.07 5.39
N LYS A 18 -0.25 -3.75 5.49
CA LYS A 18 0.59 -2.88 6.32
C LYS A 18 -0.02 -2.78 7.72
N SER A 19 0.66 -3.39 8.67
CA SER A 19 0.33 -3.36 10.10
C SER A 19 1.51 -2.81 10.93
N GLY A 20 1.30 -2.67 12.24
CA GLY A 20 2.27 -2.08 13.16
C GLY A 20 2.49 -0.58 12.94
N THR A 21 3.20 0.06 13.86
CA THR A 21 3.28 1.53 13.96
C THR A 21 4.34 2.19 13.06
N GLY A 22 5.25 1.42 12.47
CA GLY A 22 6.36 1.96 11.67
C GLY A 22 5.99 2.31 10.23
N THR A 23 6.96 2.84 9.50
CA THR A 23 6.85 3.21 8.09
C THR A 23 7.50 2.17 7.20
N VAL A 24 6.76 1.66 6.22
CA VAL A 24 7.28 0.82 5.15
C VAL A 24 7.23 1.60 3.84
N MET A 25 8.37 1.68 3.15
CA MET A 25 8.48 2.28 1.83
C MET A 25 8.34 1.21 0.75
N LEU A 26 7.50 1.50 -0.24
CA LEU A 26 7.27 0.68 -1.43
C LEU A 26 7.87 1.43 -2.63
N SER A 27 9.05 0.99 -3.04
CA SER A 27 9.87 1.58 -4.11
C SER A 27 9.83 0.75 -5.39
N GLY A 28 9.46 -0.53 -5.32
CA GLY A 28 9.27 -1.38 -6.49
C GLY A 28 8.03 -1.03 -7.32
N ALA A 29 8.10 -1.26 -8.64
CA ALA A 29 6.94 -1.18 -9.54
C ALA A 29 6.07 -2.45 -9.41
N ASN A 30 5.12 -2.40 -8.48
CA ASN A 30 4.37 -3.59 -8.07
C ASN A 30 3.32 -4.05 -9.09
N ILE A 31 3.16 -5.37 -9.20
CA ILE A 31 2.21 -6.06 -10.11
C ILE A 31 1.43 -7.19 -9.43
N TYR A 32 1.42 -7.26 -8.09
CA TYR A 32 0.59 -8.21 -7.36
C TYR A 32 -0.90 -7.96 -7.62
N SER A 33 -1.68 -9.05 -7.61
CA SER A 33 -3.12 -9.01 -7.90
C SER A 33 -3.99 -8.98 -6.65
N GLY A 34 -3.45 -9.30 -5.47
CA GLY A 34 -4.19 -9.18 -4.21
C GLY A 34 -4.51 -7.73 -3.82
N GLY A 35 -5.44 -7.56 -2.88
CA GLY A 35 -5.79 -6.24 -2.35
C GLY A 35 -4.71 -5.64 -1.46
N THR A 36 -4.85 -4.37 -1.15
CA THR A 36 -3.95 -3.66 -0.21
C THR A 36 -4.73 -3.23 1.02
N ARG A 37 -4.17 -3.45 2.20
CA ARG A 37 -4.76 -3.03 3.46
C ARG A 37 -3.75 -2.28 4.33
N VAL A 38 -4.12 -1.09 4.78
CA VAL A 38 -3.29 -0.25 5.66
C VAL A 38 -4.00 -0.10 7.01
N ASP A 39 -3.71 -1.01 7.92
CA ASP A 39 -4.32 -1.08 9.26
C ASP A 39 -3.56 -0.24 10.29
N GLY A 40 -2.26 0.04 10.08
CA GLY A 40 -1.48 0.83 11.02
C GLY A 40 -0.16 1.36 10.48
N GLY A 41 0.38 2.38 11.15
CA GLY A 41 1.64 3.03 10.76
C GLY A 41 1.52 3.74 9.41
N THR A 42 2.59 3.75 8.63
CA THR A 42 2.59 4.37 7.28
C THR A 42 3.03 3.38 6.21
N LEU A 43 2.24 3.24 5.15
CA LEU A 43 2.69 2.68 3.87
C LEU A 43 3.01 3.86 2.96
N LYS A 44 4.29 4.05 2.62
CA LYS A 44 4.76 5.15 1.78
C LYS A 44 5.17 4.63 0.41
N LEU A 45 4.71 5.26 -0.66
CA LEU A 45 5.19 5.00 -2.01
C LEU A 45 6.33 5.97 -2.33
N THR A 46 7.32 5.46 -3.04
CA THR A 46 8.42 6.28 -3.61
C THR A 46 8.61 6.03 -5.10
N SER A 47 7.76 5.20 -5.70
CA SER A 47 7.73 4.92 -7.13
C SER A 47 6.28 4.83 -7.60
N THR A 48 6.08 4.91 -8.92
CA THR A 48 4.78 4.65 -9.53
C THR A 48 4.53 3.16 -9.65
N GLY A 49 3.27 2.74 -9.54
CA GLY A 49 2.95 1.31 -9.59
C GLY A 49 1.50 1.00 -9.27
N ARG A 50 1.23 -0.26 -8.93
CA ARG A 50 -0.10 -0.73 -8.55
C ARG A 50 -0.18 -1.04 -7.06
N LEU A 51 -1.32 -0.72 -6.44
CA LEU A 51 -1.66 -1.16 -5.08
C LEU A 51 -2.70 -2.30 -5.12
N GLY A 52 -2.40 -3.32 -5.93
CA GLY A 52 -3.26 -4.45 -6.22
C GLY A 52 -3.85 -4.44 -7.63
N ALA A 53 -4.66 -5.46 -7.95
CA ALA A 53 -5.44 -5.50 -9.19
C ALA A 53 -6.56 -4.44 -9.22
N ALA A 54 -7.09 -4.14 -10.40
CA ALA A 54 -8.17 -3.16 -10.58
C ALA A 54 -9.49 -3.58 -9.91
N ASP A 55 -9.68 -4.87 -9.72
CA ASP A 55 -10.82 -5.52 -9.06
C ASP A 55 -10.54 -5.84 -7.57
N ALA A 56 -9.33 -5.56 -7.07
CA ALA A 56 -8.96 -5.79 -5.68
C ALA A 56 -9.02 -4.49 -4.86
N ALA A 57 -9.64 -4.55 -3.68
CA ALA A 57 -9.84 -3.37 -2.84
C ALA A 57 -8.53 -2.87 -2.21
N LEU A 58 -8.37 -1.55 -2.19
CA LEU A 58 -7.43 -0.84 -1.32
C LEU A 58 -8.21 -0.31 -0.11
N VAL A 59 -7.91 -0.83 1.08
CA VAL A 59 -8.57 -0.42 2.33
C VAL A 59 -7.59 0.29 3.24
N VAL A 60 -7.90 1.52 3.63
CA VAL A 60 -7.17 2.25 4.66
C VAL A 60 -8.06 2.28 5.91
N GLY A 61 -7.62 1.55 6.94
CA GLY A 61 -8.44 1.19 8.09
C GLY A 61 -7.95 1.69 9.44
N GLY A 62 -6.84 2.43 9.48
CA GLY A 62 -6.28 2.95 10.72
C GLY A 62 -4.85 3.48 10.60
N GLY A 63 -4.15 3.14 9.53
CA GLY A 63 -2.84 3.71 9.21
C GLY A 63 -2.90 4.88 8.23
N THR A 64 -1.75 5.18 7.65
CA THR A 64 -1.59 6.21 6.63
C THR A 64 -1.07 5.59 5.33
N LEU A 65 -1.77 5.86 4.23
CA LEU A 65 -1.20 5.69 2.89
C LEU A 65 -0.60 7.04 2.47
N ASP A 66 0.70 7.07 2.25
CA ASP A 66 1.45 8.23 1.79
C ASP A 66 1.91 7.97 0.36
N LEU A 67 1.33 8.65 -0.62
CA LEU A 67 1.70 8.50 -2.03
C LEU A 67 3.06 9.17 -2.32
N GLY A 68 3.62 9.95 -1.40
CA GLY A 68 4.98 10.49 -1.52
C GLY A 68 5.17 11.42 -2.73
N GLY A 69 4.09 12.00 -3.27
CA GLY A 69 4.10 12.77 -4.50
C GLY A 69 4.12 11.93 -5.78
N THR A 70 3.95 10.61 -5.69
CA THR A 70 3.79 9.70 -6.84
C THR A 70 2.31 9.42 -7.13
N SER A 71 2.06 8.68 -8.21
CA SER A 71 0.74 8.15 -8.54
C SER A 71 0.78 6.62 -8.52
N ALA A 72 -0.33 6.02 -8.09
CA ALA A 72 -0.53 4.58 -8.14
C ALA A 72 -1.94 4.24 -8.61
N SER A 73 -2.07 3.17 -9.38
CA SER A 73 -3.39 2.60 -9.69
C SER A 73 -3.80 1.64 -8.59
N ALA A 74 -5.05 1.69 -8.17
CA ALA A 74 -5.65 0.72 -7.25
C ALA A 74 -7.03 0.33 -7.78
N GLY A 75 -7.60 -0.76 -7.27
CA GLY A 75 -9.03 -1.02 -7.41
C GLY A 75 -9.87 -0.12 -6.51
N PRO A 76 -11.09 -0.55 -6.12
CA PRO A 76 -11.96 0.24 -5.25
C PRO A 76 -11.24 0.69 -3.98
N VAL A 77 -11.27 2.00 -3.70
CA VAL A 77 -10.65 2.58 -2.51
C VAL A 77 -11.70 2.73 -1.43
N VAL A 78 -11.42 2.14 -0.25
CA VAL A 78 -12.27 2.20 0.93
C VAL A 78 -11.48 2.83 2.07
N LEU A 79 -11.91 4.00 2.53
CA LEU A 79 -11.34 4.68 3.69
C LEU A 79 -12.28 4.51 4.88
N THR A 80 -12.00 3.53 5.75
CA THR A 80 -12.79 3.32 6.98
C THR A 80 -12.23 4.10 8.17
N ALA A 81 -10.93 4.40 8.18
CA ALA A 81 -10.26 5.29 9.14
C ALA A 81 -8.85 5.65 8.64
N GLY A 82 -8.13 6.54 9.34
CA GLY A 82 -6.76 6.91 8.99
C GLY A 82 -6.69 8.00 7.92
N THR A 83 -5.61 8.01 7.13
CA THR A 83 -5.39 9.07 6.12
C THR A 83 -4.80 8.55 4.80
N ILE A 84 -5.13 9.24 3.71
CA ILE A 84 -4.47 9.13 2.41
C ILE A 84 -3.93 10.52 2.09
N ARG A 85 -2.63 10.63 1.77
CA ARG A 85 -1.96 11.91 1.50
C ARG A 85 -0.89 11.78 0.43
#